data_AF-A0A969SPL1-F1
#
_entry.id   AF-A0A969SPL1-F1
#
_cell.length_a   1.000
_cell.length_b   1.000
_cell.length_c   1.000
_cell.angle_alpha   90.00
_cell.angle_beta   90.00
_cell.angle_gamma   90.00
#
_symmetry.space_group_name_H-M   'P 1'
#
loop_
_entity.id
_entity.type
_entity.pdbx_description
1 polymer ?
#
loop_
_entity_poly.entity_id
_entity_poly.type
_entity_poly.pdbx_seq_one_letter_code
_entity_poly.pdbx_strand_id
1 'polypeptide(L)'
;MYGECSTECKKYNEWYNSKRHWHAAKLPVPLENHCSEVFSQPSSSFDVEKAALNLHKKIKKKLTVSEWAIYERLYVKNLTEDETAQQLGFETNEKGRKRGYKRIKQVKIIIIKKAKEIINEYGAEGIVHE
;
A
#
# COMPACT_ATOMS: atom_id res chain seq x y z
N MET A 1 -39.82 -36.18 -22.90
CA MET A 1 -38.60 -35.66 -23.56
C MET A 1 -38.89 -34.24 -23.97
N TYR A 2 -38.32 -33.24 -23.28
CA TYR A 2 -38.45 -31.85 -23.71
C TYR A 2 -37.34 -31.58 -24.72
N GLY A 3 -37.73 -31.26 -25.96
CA GLY A 3 -36.80 -31.00 -27.06
C GLY A 3 -35.93 -29.78 -26.79
N GLU A 4 -34.67 -29.86 -27.18
CA GLU A 4 -33.73 -28.74 -27.12
C GLU A 4 -34.23 -27.61 -28.03
N CYS A 5 -34.52 -26.44 -27.45
CA CYS A 5 -34.88 -25.25 -28.22
C CYS A 5 -33.60 -24.63 -28.79
N SER A 6 -33.30 -24.95 -30.05
CA SER A 6 -32.21 -24.36 -30.81
C SER A 6 -32.56 -22.92 -31.26
N THR A 7 -31.54 -22.16 -31.70
CA THR A 7 -31.69 -20.82 -32.30
C THR A 7 -32.50 -20.80 -33.60
N GLU A 8 -32.89 -21.96 -34.12
CA GLU A 8 -33.79 -22.11 -35.27
C GLU A 8 -35.23 -21.75 -34.90
N CYS A 9 -35.58 -21.77 -33.61
CA CYS A 9 -36.88 -21.31 -33.13
C CYS A 9 -36.94 -19.76 -33.14
N LYS A 10 -37.73 -19.21 -34.07
CA LYS A 10 -37.94 -17.76 -34.23
C LYS A 10 -38.29 -17.03 -32.92
N LYS A 11 -39.16 -17.63 -32.10
CA LYS A 11 -39.56 -17.06 -30.79
C LYS A 11 -38.39 -17.00 -29.80
N TYR A 12 -37.54 -18.04 -29.78
CA TYR A 12 -36.35 -18.05 -28.93
C TYR A 12 -35.32 -17.02 -29.42
N ASN A 13 -35.13 -16.89 -30.74
CA ASN A 13 -34.20 -15.92 -31.31
C ASN A 13 -34.62 -14.46 -31.02
N GLU A 14 -35.91 -14.14 -31.13
CA GLU A 14 -36.45 -12.82 -30.75
C GLU A 14 -36.23 -12.52 -29.26
N TRP A 15 -36.45 -13.51 -28.40
CA TRP A 15 -36.17 -13.40 -26.97
C TRP A 15 -34.67 -13.23 -26.67
N TYR A 16 -33.82 -14.04 -27.32
CA TYR A 16 -32.37 -14.02 -27.15
C TYR A 16 -31.77 -12.66 -27.53
N ASN A 17 -32.21 -12.06 -28.64
CA ASN A 17 -31.68 -10.77 -29.08
C ASN A 17 -32.23 -9.59 -28.24
N SER A 18 -33.44 -9.68 -27.68
CA SER A 18 -34.07 -8.59 -26.93
C SER A 18 -33.75 -8.60 -25.43
N LYS A 19 -33.73 -9.77 -24.79
CA LYS A 19 -33.64 -9.89 -23.32
C LYS A 19 -32.27 -10.33 -22.81
N ARG A 20 -31.42 -10.93 -23.64
CA ARG A 20 -30.06 -11.33 -23.23
C ARG A 20 -29.24 -10.16 -22.71
N HIS A 21 -29.35 -8.97 -23.30
CA HIS A 21 -28.62 -7.79 -22.82
C HIS A 21 -29.05 -7.38 -21.40
N TRP A 22 -30.34 -7.43 -21.09
CA TRP A 22 -30.87 -7.14 -19.75
C TRP A 22 -30.47 -8.19 -18.72
N HIS A 23 -30.46 -9.47 -19.11
CA HIS A 23 -30.00 -10.57 -18.25
C HIS A 23 -28.46 -10.69 -18.17
N ALA A 24 -27.72 -10.06 -19.10
CA ALA A 24 -26.27 -9.92 -19.06
C ALA A 24 -25.81 -8.72 -18.23
N ALA A 25 -26.73 -8.01 -17.57
CA ALA A 25 -26.37 -7.08 -16.51
C ALA A 25 -25.51 -7.82 -15.48
N LYS A 26 -24.43 -7.18 -15.01
CA LYS A 26 -23.51 -7.73 -14.01
C LYS A 26 -24.21 -7.78 -12.65
N LEU A 27 -25.16 -8.70 -12.50
CA LEU A 27 -25.83 -8.97 -11.25
C LEU A 27 -24.83 -9.70 -10.33
N PRO A 28 -24.77 -9.33 -9.05
CA PRO A 28 -23.97 -10.07 -8.09
C PRO A 28 -24.50 -11.51 -8.04
N VAL A 29 -23.61 -12.48 -8.23
CA VAL A 29 -23.92 -13.89 -8.07
C VAL A 29 -24.17 -14.20 -6.59
N PRO A 30 -25.13 -15.08 -6.27
CA PRO A 30 -25.37 -15.49 -4.89
C PRO A 30 -24.13 -16.21 -4.34
N LEU A 31 -23.72 -15.82 -3.14
CA LEU A 31 -22.55 -16.36 -2.45
C LEU A 31 -22.70 -17.86 -2.20
N GLU A 32 -23.93 -18.33 -1.97
CA GLU A 32 -24.30 -19.71 -1.62
C GLU A 32 -23.79 -20.75 -2.64
N ASN A 33 -23.69 -20.38 -3.92
CA ASN A 33 -23.24 -21.28 -4.99
C ASN A 33 -21.76 -21.11 -5.38
N HIS A 34 -21.06 -20.10 -4.85
CA HIS A 34 -19.72 -19.70 -5.31
C HIS A 34 -18.73 -19.47 -4.16
N CYS A 35 -19.02 -20.01 -2.96
CA CYS A 35 -18.14 -19.97 -1.80
C CYS A 35 -16.70 -20.39 -2.16
N SER A 36 -16.51 -21.45 -2.95
CA SER A 36 -15.19 -21.94 -3.35
C SER A 36 -14.38 -20.92 -4.15
N GLU A 37 -14.99 -20.08 -4.99
CA GLU A 37 -14.27 -19.04 -5.74
C GLU A 37 -13.77 -17.93 -4.82
N VAL A 38 -14.60 -17.55 -3.84
CA VAL A 38 -14.27 -16.53 -2.82
C VAL A 38 -13.19 -17.05 -1.86
N PHE A 39 -13.28 -18.30 -1.43
CA PHE A 39 -12.31 -18.90 -0.51
C PHE A 39 -11.01 -19.35 -1.20
N SER A 40 -11.04 -19.61 -2.51
CA SER A 40 -9.83 -19.93 -3.30
C SER A 40 -9.08 -18.70 -3.78
N GLN A 41 -9.53 -17.49 -3.42
CA GLN A 41 -8.74 -16.30 -3.66
C GLN A 41 -7.44 -16.42 -2.86
N PRO A 42 -6.26 -16.40 -3.51
CA PRO A 42 -5.01 -16.45 -2.79
C PRO A 42 -4.97 -15.25 -1.85
N SER A 43 -4.93 -15.51 -0.54
CA SER A 43 -4.69 -14.44 0.42
C SER A 43 -3.28 -13.94 0.19
N SER A 44 -3.13 -12.72 -0.35
CA SER A 44 -1.86 -12.00 -0.31
C SER A 44 -1.59 -11.55 1.12
N SER A 45 -1.28 -12.52 2.00
CA SER A 45 -0.86 -12.22 3.36
C SER A 45 0.53 -11.58 3.29
N PHE A 46 0.56 -10.25 3.39
CA PHE A 46 1.80 -9.49 3.40
C PHE A 46 2.19 -9.18 4.85
N ASP A 47 3.37 -9.65 5.25
CA ASP A 47 3.93 -9.36 6.56
C ASP A 47 4.53 -7.95 6.58
N VAL A 48 3.72 -6.99 7.04
CA VAL A 48 4.09 -5.56 7.13
C VAL A 48 5.25 -5.35 8.10
N GLU A 49 5.34 -6.13 9.18
CA GLU A 49 6.37 -5.97 10.20
C GLU A 49 7.73 -6.40 9.66
N LYS A 50 7.78 -7.58 9.02
CA LYS A 50 9.00 -8.05 8.35
C LYS A 50 9.43 -7.08 7.25
N ALA A 51 8.48 -6.55 6.49
CA ALA A 51 8.77 -5.57 5.46
C ALA A 51 9.33 -4.26 6.05
N ALA A 52 8.78 -3.78 7.16
CA ALA A 52 9.28 -2.59 7.85
C ALA A 52 10.71 -2.78 8.36
N LEU A 53 11.01 -3.93 8.98
CA LEU A 53 12.36 -4.25 9.45
C LEU A 53 13.38 -4.28 8.32
N ASN A 54 13.03 -4.90 7.19
CA ASN A 54 13.91 -4.95 6.02
C ASN A 54 14.06 -3.57 5.37
N LEU A 55 13.00 -2.74 5.36
CA LEU A 55 13.09 -1.35 4.92
C LEU A 55 14.03 -0.54 5.81
N HIS A 56 13.96 -0.66 7.14
CA HIS A 56 14.86 0.03 8.07
C HIS A 56 16.34 -0.31 7.80
N LYS A 57 16.65 -1.59 7.57
CA LYS A 57 18.01 -2.04 7.22
C LYS A 57 18.50 -1.42 5.90
N LYS A 58 17.64 -1.38 4.88
CA LYS A 58 17.98 -0.83 3.55
C LYS A 58 18.14 0.68 3.59
N ILE A 59 17.24 1.39 4.27
CA ILE A 59 17.32 2.84 4.51
C ILE A 59 18.62 3.20 5.23
N LYS A 60 19.03 2.46 6.26
CA LYS A 60 20.28 2.71 6.99
C LYS A 60 21.52 2.73 6.11
N LYS A 61 21.55 1.93 5.03
CA LYS A 61 22.67 1.89 4.06
C LYS A 61 22.71 3.10 3.13
N LYS A 62 21.57 3.78 2.90
CA LYS A 62 21.43 4.90 1.94
C LYS A 62 21.39 6.28 2.61
N LEU A 63 21.19 6.36 3.93
CA LEU A 63 21.16 7.61 4.67
C LEU A 63 22.53 7.98 5.24
N THR A 64 22.78 9.28 5.31
CA THR A 64 23.95 9.82 6.03
C THR A 64 23.75 9.69 7.55
N VAL A 65 24.82 9.66 8.35
CA VAL A 65 24.77 9.50 9.81
C VAL A 65 23.78 10.48 10.48
N SER A 66 23.78 11.76 10.08
CA SER A 66 22.85 12.76 10.61
C SER A 66 21.39 12.53 10.19
N GLU A 67 21.16 12.05 8.97
CA GLU A 67 19.81 11.72 8.48
C GLU A 67 19.28 10.48 9.20
N TRP A 68 20.13 9.47 9.42
CA TRP A 68 19.79 8.28 10.19
C TRP A 68 19.44 8.62 11.64
N ALA A 69 20.20 9.51 12.27
CA ALA A 69 19.93 9.96 13.63
C ALA A 69 18.53 10.59 13.78
N ILE A 70 18.08 11.34 12.77
CA ILE A 70 16.73 11.91 12.71
C ILE A 70 15.69 10.82 12.44
N TYR A 71 15.97 9.94 11.48
CA TYR A 71 15.08 8.83 11.11
C TYR A 71 14.79 7.90 12.29
N GLU A 72 15.83 7.45 12.99
CA GLU A 72 15.72 6.54 14.13
C GLU A 72 14.87 7.15 15.26
N ARG A 73 15.09 8.43 15.58
CA ARG A 73 14.32 9.12 16.63
C ARG A 73 12.84 9.24 16.26
N LEU A 74 12.54 9.60 15.02
CA LEU A 74 11.17 9.84 14.58
C LEU A 74 10.37 8.56 14.31
N TYR A 75 10.98 7.56 13.67
CA TYR A 75 10.25 6.41 13.12
C TYR A 75 10.54 5.08 13.84
N VAL A 76 11.63 4.99 14.62
CA VAL A 76 11.94 3.79 15.43
C VAL A 76 11.61 4.04 16.89
N LYS A 77 11.95 5.21 17.43
CA LYS A 77 11.68 5.61 18.82
C LYS A 77 10.37 6.38 19.01
N ASN A 78 9.67 6.72 17.93
CA ASN A 78 8.41 7.47 17.94
C ASN A 78 8.47 8.80 18.71
N LEU A 79 9.61 9.49 18.68
CA LEU A 79 9.75 10.81 19.31
C LEU A 79 9.10 11.89 18.46
N THR A 80 8.67 12.97 19.10
CA THR A 80 8.18 14.16 18.40
C THR A 80 9.32 14.90 17.70
N GLU A 81 8.98 15.74 16.72
CA GLU A 81 9.96 16.58 16.04
C GLU A 81 10.66 17.56 17.00
N ASP A 82 9.95 18.00 18.04
CA ASP A 82 10.49 18.91 19.05
C ASP A 82 11.51 18.22 19.95
N GLU A 83 11.17 17.05 20.49
CA GLU A 83 12.07 16.24 21.30
C GLU A 83 13.29 15.80 20.47
N THR A 84 13.08 15.42 19.22
CA THR A 84 14.16 15.09 18.28
C THR A 84 15.07 16.30 18.05
N ALA A 85 14.51 17.51 17.95
CA ALA A 85 15.30 18.72 17.77
C ALA A 85 16.15 19.04 19.00
N GLN A 86 15.57 18.93 20.18
CA GLN A 86 16.25 19.13 21.46
C GLN A 86 17.40 18.11 21.62
N GLN A 87 17.15 16.83 21.36
CA GLN A 87 18.17 15.78 21.48
C GLN A 87 19.32 15.90 20.46
N LEU A 88 19.09 16.53 19.31
CA LEU A 88 20.11 16.76 18.29
C LEU A 88 20.85 18.09 18.48
N GLY A 89 20.54 18.85 19.53
CA GLY A 89 21.18 20.13 19.82
C GLY A 89 20.81 21.22 18.83
N PHE A 90 19.66 21.12 18.14
CA PHE A 90 19.17 22.22 17.31
C PHE A 90 18.59 23.30 18.24
N GLU A 91 19.44 24.22 18.70
CA GLU A 91 19.02 25.32 19.56
C GLU A 91 17.93 26.16 18.88
N THR A 92 16.76 26.21 19.49
CA THR A 92 15.68 27.14 19.14
C THR A 92 15.96 28.48 19.80
N ASN A 93 16.98 29.18 19.30
CA ASN A 93 17.27 30.53 19.77
C ASN A 93 16.29 31.50 19.09
N GLU A 94 15.09 31.64 19.65
CA GLU A 94 14.22 32.82 19.65
C GLU A 94 12.82 32.40 20.12
N LYS A 95 12.30 33.08 21.16
CA LYS A 95 10.93 32.95 21.66
C LYS A 95 9.94 33.03 20.48
N GLY A 96 9.45 31.88 20.02
CA GLY A 96 8.45 31.77 18.96
C GLY A 96 8.93 31.29 17.58
N ARG A 97 10.23 31.02 17.34
CA ARG A 97 10.71 30.50 16.04
C ARG A 97 11.63 29.28 16.17
N LYS A 98 11.09 28.10 15.85
CA LYS A 98 11.83 26.82 15.87
C LYS A 98 12.74 26.68 14.64
N ARG A 99 13.96 27.23 14.66
CA ARG A 99 14.92 27.14 13.54
C ARG A 99 15.27 25.69 13.15
N GLY A 100 15.33 24.78 14.13
CA GLY A 100 15.55 23.33 13.92
C GLY A 100 14.42 22.64 13.15
N TYR A 101 13.18 23.11 13.28
CA TYR A 101 12.01 22.50 12.65
C TYR A 101 12.12 22.47 11.12
N LYS A 102 12.63 23.56 10.50
CA LYS A 102 12.79 23.61 9.03
C LYS A 102 13.79 22.55 8.54
N ARG A 103 14.86 22.32 9.30
CA ARG A 103 15.86 21.30 8.96
C ARG A 103 15.28 19.89 9.08
N ILE A 104 14.59 19.59 10.18
CA ILE A 104 13.94 18.28 10.37
C ILE A 104 12.88 18.04 9.29
N LYS A 105 12.09 19.05 8.96
CA LYS A 105 11.09 18.98 7.88
C LYS A 105 11.72 18.70 6.51
N GLN A 106 12.83 19.37 6.18
CA GLN A 106 13.58 19.09 4.95
C GLN A 106 14.14 17.67 4.94
N VAL A 107 14.73 17.22 6.05
CA VAL A 107 15.27 15.85 6.17
C VAL A 107 14.16 14.80 6.05
N LYS A 108 12.97 15.06 6.61
CA LYS A 108 11.79 14.20 6.40
C LYS A 108 11.44 14.03 4.92
N ILE A 109 11.44 15.12 4.15
CA ILE A 109 11.16 15.06 2.70
C ILE A 109 12.21 14.17 2.00
N ILE A 110 13.49 14.33 2.35
CA ILE A 110 14.59 13.53 1.78
C ILE A 110 14.43 12.05 2.16
N ILE A 111 14.16 11.76 3.43
CA ILE A 111 13.90 10.40 3.93
C ILE A 111 12.77 9.74 3.15
N ILE A 112 11.62 10.41 3.02
CA ILE A 112 10.45 9.87 2.33
C ILE A 112 10.77 9.62 0.85
N LYS A 113 11.50 10.53 0.20
CA LYS A 113 11.93 10.35 -1.19
C LYS A 113 12.79 9.10 -1.34
N LYS A 114 13.83 8.96 -0.51
CA LYS A 114 14.72 7.78 -0.52
C LYS A 114 13.97 6.49 -0.18
N ALA A 115 13.04 6.53 0.78
CA ALA A 115 12.23 5.37 1.13
C ALA A 115 11.36 4.92 -0.06
N LYS A 116 10.74 5.86 -0.78
CA LYS A 116 9.98 5.56 -2.00
C LYS A 116 10.85 4.98 -3.10
N GLU A 117 12.06 5.52 -3.30
CA GLU A 117 13.02 4.98 -4.26
C GLU A 117 13.39 3.53 -3.94
N ILE A 118 13.65 3.21 -2.66
CA ILE A 118 13.93 1.84 -2.20
C ILE A 118 12.71 0.93 -2.43
N ILE A 119 11.50 1.37 -2.09
CA ILE A 119 10.30 0.55 -2.29
C ILE A 119 10.08 0.28 -3.79
N ASN A 120 10.35 1.25 -4.65
CA ASN A 120 10.23 1.09 -6.09
C ASN A 120 11.33 0.20 -6.70
N GLU A 121 12.54 0.23 -6.15
CA GLU A 121 13.68 -0.60 -6.60
C GLU A 121 13.51 -2.07 -6.25
N TYR A 122 12.99 -2.39 -5.06
CA TYR A 122 12.86 -3.78 -4.59
C TYR A 122 11.44 -4.37 -4.78
N GLY A 123 10.44 -3.55 -5.08
CA GLY A 123 9.03 -3.96 -5.12
C GLY A 123 8.48 -4.34 -3.73
N ALA A 124 7.16 -4.41 -3.58
CA ALA A 124 6.55 -4.84 -2.31
C ALA A 124 6.97 -6.29 -1.94
N GLU A 125 7.13 -7.16 -2.93
CA GLU A 125 7.46 -8.57 -2.73
C GLU A 125 8.95 -8.82 -2.44
N GLY A 126 9.87 -8.02 -3.00
CA GLY A 126 11.32 -8.18 -2.79
C GLY A 126 11.84 -7.65 -1.45
N ILE A 127 10.98 -7.03 -0.63
CA ILE A 127 11.33 -6.64 0.75
C ILE A 127 11.14 -7.84 1.70
N VAL A 128 10.36 -8.87 1.34
CA VAL A 128 9.99 -9.98 2.24
C VAL A 128 10.89 -11.21 2.09
N HIS A 129 11.60 -11.34 0.96
CA HIS A 129 12.36 -12.54 0.57
C HIS A 129 13.88 -12.52 0.87
N GLU A 130 14.37 -11.50 1.58
CA GLU A 130 15.76 -11.38 2.07
C GLU A 130 15.81 -11.41 3.60
#